data_AF-A0A6U1NQV6-F1
#
_entry.id   AF-A0A6U1NQV6-F1
#
_cell.length_a   1.000
_cell.length_b   1.000
_cell.length_c   1.000
_cell.angle_alpha   90.00
_cell.angle_beta   90.00
_cell.angle_gamma   90.00
#
_symmetry.space_group_name_H-M   'P 1'
#
loop_
_entity.id
_entity.type
_entity.pdbx_description
1 polymer ?
#
loop_
_entity_poly.entity_id
_entity_poly.type
_entity_poly.pdbx_seq_one_letter_code
_entity_poly.pdbx_strand_id
1 'polypeptide(L)'
;FVTALVGDLASLFGCCVGLLDSVTAITFVALGTSLPDTFASKMAATMDDTADASIGNVTGSNSVNVFLGIGLPWLIAAVYWNVKGPTSKWMEKYGGPDGPGSDDQIPNLYEKYPDGVFAVPAGSLGISVSIFTACALCCLGLLAFRRWRWGYELGGPELPKKLSGIVMVLLWIIYVLLSSLKSYNYY
;
A
#
# COMPACT_ATOMS: atom_id res chain seq x y z
N PHE A 1 0.23 12.69 -13.87
CA PHE A 1 -0.20 12.36 -15.25
C PHE A 1 -0.04 10.86 -15.53
N VAL A 2 1.17 10.30 -15.48
CA VAL A 2 1.41 8.85 -15.72
C VAL A 2 0.64 7.96 -14.72
N THR A 3 0.67 8.29 -13.43
CA THR A 3 -0.05 7.52 -12.38
C THR A 3 -1.56 7.51 -12.58
N ALA A 4 -2.15 8.64 -12.98
CA ALA A 4 -3.57 8.75 -13.25
C ALA A 4 -3.95 7.91 -14.47
N LEU A 5 -3.15 7.99 -15.54
CA LEU A 5 -3.37 7.21 -16.75
C LEU A 5 -3.24 5.70 -16.52
N VAL A 6 -2.24 5.27 -15.73
CA VAL A 6 -2.10 3.86 -15.32
C VAL A 6 -3.26 3.41 -14.43
N GLY A 7 -3.75 4.28 -13.55
CA GLY A 7 -4.95 4.02 -12.73
C GLY A 7 -6.19 3.80 -13.59
N ASP A 8 -6.47 4.72 -14.51
CA ASP A 8 -7.63 4.65 -15.40
C ASP A 8 -7.61 3.40 -16.27
N LEU A 9 -6.44 3.03 -16.81
CA LEU A 9 -6.27 1.79 -17.58
C LEU A 9 -6.45 0.54 -16.73
N ALA A 10 -5.94 0.54 -15.49
CA ALA A 10 -6.08 -0.59 -14.57
C ALA A 10 -7.54 -0.81 -14.15
N SER A 11 -8.29 0.26 -13.90
CA SER A 11 -9.73 0.19 -13.64
C SER A 11 -10.51 -0.32 -14.84
N LEU A 12 -10.22 0.18 -16.05
CA LEU A 12 -10.88 -0.29 -17.28
C LEU A 12 -10.63 -1.79 -17.52
N PHE A 13 -9.38 -2.23 -17.32
CA PHE A 13 -9.01 -3.64 -17.42
C PHE A 13 -9.71 -4.49 -16.35
N GLY A 14 -9.77 -3.99 -15.11
CA GLY A 14 -10.51 -4.62 -14.02
C GLY A 14 -11.97 -4.87 -14.37
N CYS A 15 -12.64 -3.87 -14.94
CA CYS A 15 -14.02 -4.00 -15.43
C CYS A 15 -14.15 -5.06 -16.54
N CYS A 16 -13.20 -5.16 -17.48
CA CYS A 16 -13.27 -6.14 -18.57
C CYS A 16 -13.04 -7.58 -18.10
N VAL A 17 -12.22 -7.78 -17.07
CA VAL A 17 -11.81 -9.11 -16.58
C VAL A 17 -12.58 -9.55 -15.32
N GLY A 18 -13.41 -8.66 -14.75
CA GLY A 18 -14.17 -8.93 -13.52
C GLY A 18 -13.30 -8.90 -12.25
N LEU A 19 -12.22 -8.12 -12.26
CA LEU A 19 -11.36 -7.94 -11.09
C LEU A 19 -11.83 -6.75 -10.25
N LEU A 20 -11.77 -6.86 -8.92
CA LEU A 20 -12.05 -5.73 -8.04
C LEU A 20 -11.00 -4.62 -8.21
N ASP A 21 -11.43 -3.37 -8.10
CA ASP A 21 -10.55 -2.19 -8.17
C ASP A 21 -9.42 -2.24 -7.14
N SER A 22 -9.66 -2.82 -5.96
CA SER A 22 -8.62 -3.02 -4.94
C SER A 22 -7.53 -3.98 -5.43
N VAL A 23 -7.91 -5.04 -6.14
CA VAL A 23 -6.99 -6.06 -6.64
C VAL A 23 -6.20 -5.53 -7.83
N THR A 24 -6.84 -4.81 -8.75
CA THR A 24 -6.15 -4.16 -9.87
C THR A 24 -5.22 -3.04 -9.40
N ALA A 25 -5.58 -2.30 -8.36
CA ALA A 25 -4.71 -1.30 -7.74
C ALA A 25 -3.46 -1.90 -7.09
N ILE A 26 -3.62 -2.95 -6.27
CA ILE A 26 -2.50 -3.62 -5.57
C ILE A 26 -1.56 -4.35 -6.54
N THR A 27 -2.06 -4.76 -7.70
CA THR A 27 -1.27 -5.47 -8.71
C THR A 27 -0.75 -4.53 -9.79
N PHE A 28 -1.59 -4.04 -10.69
CA PHE A 28 -1.16 -3.32 -11.88
C PHE A 28 -0.71 -1.88 -11.59
N VAL A 29 -1.47 -1.14 -10.79
CA VAL A 29 -1.12 0.26 -10.48
C VAL A 29 0.15 0.30 -9.64
N ALA A 30 0.21 -0.50 -8.57
CA ALA A 30 1.38 -0.59 -7.70
C ALA A 30 2.64 -1.10 -8.44
N LEU A 31 2.51 -2.09 -9.34
CA LEU A 31 3.63 -2.52 -10.18
C LEU A 31 4.10 -1.38 -11.08
N GLY A 32 3.19 -0.71 -11.78
CA GLY A 32 3.51 0.37 -12.72
C GLY A 32 4.23 1.55 -12.07
N THR A 33 3.83 1.95 -10.87
CA THR A 33 4.48 3.04 -10.13
C THR A 33 5.83 2.66 -9.56
N SER A 34 6.07 1.37 -9.27
CA SER A 34 7.31 0.88 -8.67
C SER A 34 8.39 0.51 -9.69
N LEU A 35 8.09 0.51 -11.00
CA LEU A 35 9.07 0.20 -12.04
C LEU A 35 10.29 1.14 -12.04
N PRO A 36 10.14 2.48 -11.96
CA PRO A 36 11.30 3.37 -11.89
C PRO A 36 12.18 3.12 -10.65
N ASP A 37 11.55 2.91 -9.49
CA ASP A 37 12.25 2.57 -8.24
C ASP A 37 12.98 1.23 -8.35
N THR A 38 12.38 0.26 -9.03
CA THR A 38 12.99 -1.05 -9.28
C THR A 38 14.25 -0.91 -10.15
N PHE A 39 14.20 -0.10 -11.21
CA PHE A 39 15.37 0.17 -12.04
C PHE A 39 16.45 0.91 -11.26
N ALA A 40 16.10 1.91 -10.48
CA ALA A 40 17.04 2.63 -9.62
C ALA A 40 17.68 1.70 -8.58
N SER A 41 16.89 0.80 -7.98
CA SER A 41 17.38 -0.18 -6.99
C SER A 41 18.28 -1.23 -7.62
N LYS A 42 17.96 -1.69 -8.84
CA LYS A 42 18.81 -2.58 -9.63
C LYS A 42 20.15 -1.91 -9.93
N MET A 43 20.13 -0.66 -10.41
CA MET A 43 21.34 0.10 -10.70
C MET A 43 22.21 0.24 -9.46
N ALA A 44 21.62 0.61 -8.31
CA ALA A 44 22.31 0.69 -7.03
C ALA A 44 22.91 -0.66 -6.59
N ALA A 45 22.18 -1.76 -6.80
CA ALA A 45 22.67 -3.11 -6.48
C ALA A 45 23.83 -3.57 -7.39
N THR A 46 23.84 -3.19 -8.67
CA THR A 46 24.94 -3.55 -9.58
C THR A 46 26.20 -2.71 -9.40
N MET A 47 26.09 -1.55 -8.74
CA MET A 47 27.20 -0.63 -8.50
C MET A 47 27.87 -0.82 -7.13
N ASP A 48 27.34 -1.72 -6.30
CA ASP A 48 27.79 -1.99 -4.92
C ASP A 48 27.97 -3.50 -4.72
N ASP A 49 29.17 -3.94 -4.36
CA ASP A 49 29.50 -5.36 -4.13
C ASP A 49 28.66 -6.00 -3.01
N THR A 50 28.20 -5.18 -2.05
CA THR A 50 27.35 -5.62 -0.94
C THR A 50 25.86 -5.52 -1.27
N ALA A 51 25.51 -4.76 -2.31
CA ALA A 51 24.16 -4.37 -2.70
C ALA A 51 23.33 -3.71 -1.58
N ASP A 52 23.96 -3.29 -0.47
CA ASP A 52 23.31 -2.64 0.67
C ASP A 52 22.69 -1.30 0.24
N ALA A 53 23.31 -0.59 -0.72
CA ALA A 53 22.77 0.65 -1.29
C ALA A 53 21.36 0.50 -1.90
N SER A 54 21.01 -0.69 -2.41
CA SER A 54 19.69 -0.95 -2.98
C SER A 54 18.59 -1.02 -1.92
N ILE A 55 18.91 -1.44 -0.69
CA ILE A 55 17.95 -1.44 0.42
C ILE A 55 17.63 -0.02 0.84
N GLY A 56 18.62 0.86 0.92
CA GLY A 56 18.41 2.28 1.19
C GLY A 56 17.48 2.93 0.15
N ASN A 57 17.64 2.58 -1.12
CA ASN A 57 16.78 3.08 -2.18
C ASN A 57 15.32 2.56 -2.05
N VAL A 58 15.13 1.25 -1.94
CA VAL A 58 13.79 0.64 -1.81
C VAL A 58 13.05 1.16 -0.58
N THR A 59 13.73 1.22 0.58
CA THR A 59 13.12 1.68 1.84
C THR A 59 12.83 3.18 1.81
N GLY A 60 13.71 3.98 1.19
CA GLY A 60 13.50 5.41 0.96
C GLY A 60 12.29 5.69 0.07
N SER A 61 12.21 5.04 -1.09
CA SER A 61 11.08 5.20 -2.03
C SER A 61 9.75 4.77 -1.41
N ASN A 62 9.71 3.64 -0.68
CA ASN A 62 8.49 3.22 0.03
C ASN A 62 8.09 4.21 1.12
N SER A 63 9.05 4.78 1.85
CA SER A 63 8.75 5.79 2.87
C SER A 63 8.13 7.03 2.26
N VAL A 64 8.67 7.52 1.13
CA VAL A 64 8.09 8.65 0.38
C VAL A 64 6.69 8.33 -0.12
N ASN A 65 6.45 7.13 -0.65
CA ASN A 65 5.13 6.72 -1.13
C ASN A 65 4.08 6.70 -0.01
N VAL A 66 4.44 6.26 1.19
CA VAL A 66 3.51 6.26 2.33
C VAL A 66 3.32 7.67 2.89
N PHE A 67 4.41 8.36 3.26
CA PHE A 67 4.31 9.64 3.95
C PHE A 67 3.86 10.77 3.03
N LEU A 68 4.43 10.87 1.83
CA LEU A 68 4.08 11.93 0.89
C LEU A 68 2.96 11.50 -0.06
N GLY A 69 2.93 10.23 -0.48
CA GLY A 69 1.89 9.74 -1.38
C GLY A 69 0.52 9.60 -0.72
N ILE A 70 0.45 9.16 0.54
CA ILE A 70 -0.82 9.00 1.27
C ILE A 70 -0.99 10.09 2.34
N GLY A 71 0.06 10.34 3.14
CA GLY A 71 -0.02 11.26 4.28
C GLY A 71 -0.29 12.72 3.89
N LEU A 72 0.38 13.23 2.86
CA LEU A 72 0.21 14.63 2.44
C LEU A 72 -1.19 14.91 1.85
N PRO A 73 -1.75 14.12 0.92
CA PRO A 73 -3.13 14.31 0.46
C PRO A 73 -4.14 14.21 1.60
N TRP A 74 -3.94 13.27 2.55
CA TRP A 74 -4.81 13.14 3.70
C TRP A 74 -4.77 14.39 4.59
N LEU A 75 -3.58 14.95 4.85
CA LEU A 75 -3.43 16.19 5.61
C LEU A 75 -4.12 17.36 4.91
N ILE A 76 -3.92 17.52 3.59
CA ILE A 76 -4.56 18.57 2.81
C ILE A 76 -6.08 18.44 2.88
N ALA A 77 -6.61 17.22 2.73
CA ALA A 77 -8.04 16.96 2.84
C ALA A 77 -8.57 17.28 4.24
N ALA A 78 -7.88 16.85 5.30
CA ALA A 78 -8.28 17.14 6.68
C ALA A 78 -8.36 18.64 6.96
N VAL A 79 -7.34 19.41 6.54
CA VAL A 79 -7.34 20.88 6.68
C VAL A 79 -8.45 21.53 5.85
N TYR A 80 -8.62 21.11 4.59
CA TYR A 80 -9.67 21.62 3.71
C TYR A 80 -11.07 21.45 4.32
N TRP A 81 -11.36 20.24 4.81
CA TRP A 81 -12.65 19.93 5.41
C TRP A 81 -12.84 20.59 6.78
N ASN A 82 -11.76 20.82 7.53
CA ASN A 82 -11.79 21.62 8.75
C ASN A 82 -12.21 23.08 8.50
N VAL A 83 -11.72 23.68 7.41
CA VAL A 83 -12.08 25.05 7.03
C VAL A 83 -13.47 25.14 6.40
N LYS A 84 -13.83 24.18 5.54
CA LYS A 84 -15.09 24.22 4.79
C LYS A 84 -16.30 23.77 5.61
N GLY A 85 -16.11 22.82 6.52
CA GLY A 85 -17.19 22.15 7.24
C GLY A 85 -17.96 21.13 6.40
N PRO A 86 -18.89 20.39 7.06
CA PRO A 86 -19.67 19.34 6.42
C PRO A 86 -20.72 19.94 5.48
N THR A 87 -20.72 19.49 4.23
CA THR A 87 -21.74 19.87 3.23
C THR A 87 -22.98 18.97 3.34
N SER A 88 -24.12 19.38 2.77
CA SER A 88 -25.33 18.54 2.74
C SER A 88 -25.08 17.16 2.13
N LYS A 89 -24.27 17.08 1.06
CA LYS A 89 -23.85 15.78 0.44
C LYS A 89 -22.98 14.93 1.36
N TRP A 90 -22.18 15.56 2.22
CA TRP A 90 -21.36 14.84 3.20
C TRP A 90 -22.25 14.24 4.29
N MET A 91 -23.23 15.00 4.80
CA MET A 91 -24.17 14.52 5.80
C MET A 91 -25.07 13.41 5.25
N GLU A 92 -25.51 13.54 4.00
CA GLU A 92 -26.26 12.48 3.31
C GLU A 92 -25.44 11.19 3.21
N LYS A 93 -24.12 11.27 2.99
CA LYS A 93 -23.27 10.10 2.80
C LYS A 93 -22.80 9.46 4.11
N TYR A 94 -22.43 10.26 5.11
CA TYR A 94 -21.78 9.79 6.34
C TYR A 94 -22.67 9.88 7.59
N GLY A 95 -23.90 10.36 7.42
CA GLY A 95 -24.86 10.59 8.49
C GLY A 95 -24.86 12.04 8.97
N GLY A 96 -26.03 12.49 9.43
CA GLY A 96 -26.24 13.84 9.97
C GLY A 96 -27.19 13.82 11.16
N PRO A 97 -27.59 15.00 11.67
CA PRO A 97 -28.55 15.13 12.78
C PRO A 97 -29.89 14.44 12.51
N ASP A 98 -30.27 14.33 11.24
CA ASP A 98 -31.59 13.88 10.79
C ASP A 98 -31.69 12.36 10.51
N GLY A 99 -30.59 11.60 10.65
CA GLY A 99 -30.60 10.14 10.44
C GLY A 99 -29.29 9.56 9.88
N PRO A 100 -29.22 8.23 9.71
CA PRO A 100 -28.04 7.55 9.14
C PRO A 100 -27.79 7.97 7.69
N GLY A 101 -26.52 7.89 7.27
CA GLY A 101 -26.12 8.18 5.90
C GLY A 101 -26.63 7.14 4.90
N SER A 102 -26.53 7.44 3.61
CA SER A 102 -27.04 6.64 2.49
C SER A 102 -26.25 5.35 2.21
N ASP A 103 -25.21 5.07 2.97
CA ASP A 103 -24.37 3.88 2.82
C ASP A 103 -24.56 2.94 4.02
N ASP A 104 -25.27 1.82 3.81
CA ASP A 104 -25.58 0.82 4.83
C ASP A 104 -24.32 0.20 5.48
N GLN A 105 -23.14 0.33 4.85
CA GLN A 105 -21.87 -0.13 5.42
C GLN A 105 -21.17 0.89 6.32
N ILE A 106 -21.68 2.13 6.39
CA ILE A 106 -21.08 3.21 7.15
C ILE A 106 -22.02 3.62 8.29
N PRO A 107 -21.71 3.28 9.56
CA PRO A 107 -22.52 3.71 10.70
C PRO A 107 -22.57 5.24 10.75
N ASN A 108 -23.66 5.80 11.31
CA ASN A 108 -23.83 7.26 11.42
C ASN A 108 -22.62 7.87 12.15
N LEU A 109 -21.70 8.48 11.39
CA LEU A 109 -20.48 9.04 11.96
C LEU A 109 -20.78 10.29 12.77
N TYR A 110 -21.87 10.98 12.48
CA TYR A 110 -22.31 12.16 13.22
C TYR A 110 -22.67 11.81 14.67
N GLU A 111 -23.26 10.64 14.91
CA GLU A 111 -23.57 10.16 16.27
C GLU A 111 -22.29 9.87 17.08
N LYS A 112 -21.27 9.29 16.43
CA LYS A 112 -20.02 8.91 17.10
C LYS A 112 -19.01 10.07 17.19
N TYR A 113 -19.05 10.99 16.24
CA TYR A 113 -18.14 12.13 16.08
C TYR A 113 -18.93 13.36 15.61
N PRO A 114 -19.61 14.08 16.52
CA PRO A 114 -20.47 15.20 16.16
C PRO A 114 -19.70 16.38 15.53
N ASP A 115 -18.43 16.55 15.91
CA ASP A 115 -17.53 17.57 15.33
C ASP A 115 -16.73 17.03 14.12
N GLY A 116 -17.05 15.81 13.65
CA GLY A 116 -16.38 15.16 12.54
C GLY A 116 -16.70 15.83 11.21
N VAL A 117 -15.69 16.40 10.56
CA VAL A 117 -15.84 17.10 9.27
C VAL A 117 -15.16 16.39 8.10
N PHE A 118 -14.30 15.41 8.41
CA PHE A 118 -13.58 14.60 7.43
C PHE A 118 -13.66 13.13 7.83
N ALA A 119 -14.18 12.29 6.93
CA ALA A 119 -14.37 10.87 7.16
C ALA A 119 -13.67 10.06 6.05
N VAL A 120 -12.85 9.09 6.45
CA VAL A 120 -12.20 8.13 5.57
C VAL A 120 -12.42 6.74 6.16
N PRO A 121 -13.46 5.99 5.74
CA PRO A 121 -13.69 4.64 6.24
C PRO A 121 -12.54 3.73 5.79
N ALA A 122 -11.94 2.99 6.74
CA ALA A 122 -10.77 2.15 6.48
C ALA A 122 -11.11 0.87 5.68
N GLY A 123 -12.38 0.48 5.57
CA GLY A 123 -12.80 -0.72 4.86
C GLY A 123 -12.05 -1.97 5.32
N SER A 124 -11.56 -2.77 4.38
CA SER A 124 -10.77 -3.99 4.64
C SER A 124 -9.25 -3.74 4.82
N LEU A 125 -8.77 -2.48 4.79
CA LEU A 125 -7.32 -2.18 4.83
C LEU A 125 -6.59 -2.77 6.05
N GLY A 126 -7.24 -2.84 7.21
CA GLY A 126 -6.60 -3.25 8.46
C GLY A 126 -5.96 -4.65 8.40
N ILE A 127 -6.58 -5.57 7.67
CA ILE A 127 -6.06 -6.94 7.52
C ILE A 127 -4.90 -6.97 6.51
N SER A 128 -5.01 -6.26 5.39
CA SER A 128 -3.92 -6.15 4.41
C SER A 128 -2.67 -5.51 5.03
N VAL A 129 -2.84 -4.49 5.88
CA VAL A 129 -1.73 -3.89 6.65
C VAL A 129 -1.11 -4.92 7.60
N SER A 130 -1.92 -5.72 8.29
CA SER A 130 -1.41 -6.75 9.21
C SER A 130 -0.59 -7.83 8.48
N ILE A 131 -1.08 -8.32 7.32
CA ILE A 131 -0.35 -9.28 6.48
C ILE A 131 0.95 -8.66 5.97
N PHE A 132 0.89 -7.42 5.47
CA PHE A 132 2.07 -6.69 5.02
C PHE A 132 3.12 -6.56 6.14
N THR A 133 2.71 -6.15 7.35
CA THR A 133 3.61 -6.02 8.50
C THR A 133 4.26 -7.35 8.86
N ALA A 134 3.50 -8.46 8.86
CA ALA A 134 4.07 -9.78 9.11
C ALA A 134 5.11 -10.18 8.05
N CYS A 135 4.80 -10.01 6.77
CA CYS A 135 5.74 -10.27 5.67
C CYS A 135 6.98 -9.38 5.75
N ALA A 136 6.81 -8.10 6.11
CA ALA A 136 7.90 -7.14 6.26
C ALA A 136 8.83 -7.52 7.42
N LEU A 137 8.30 -7.94 8.57
CA LEU A 137 9.11 -8.42 9.70
C LEU A 137 9.89 -9.69 9.34
N CYS A 138 9.28 -10.63 8.62
CA CYS A 138 10.00 -11.80 8.09
C CYS A 138 11.13 -11.40 7.13
N CYS A 139 10.88 -10.44 6.25
CA CYS A 139 11.88 -9.93 5.31
C CYS A 139 13.05 -9.24 6.05
N LEU A 140 12.75 -8.35 7.00
CA LEU A 140 13.76 -7.69 7.83
C LEU A 140 14.55 -8.68 8.68
N GLY A 141 13.88 -9.70 9.23
CA GLY A 141 14.54 -10.79 9.96
C GLY A 141 15.51 -11.58 9.07
N LEU A 142 15.12 -11.87 7.83
CA LEU A 142 15.99 -12.49 6.83
C LEU A 142 17.22 -11.62 6.53
N LEU A 143 17.02 -10.32 6.30
CA LEU A 143 18.12 -9.38 6.04
C LEU A 143 19.07 -9.26 7.24
N ALA A 144 18.53 -9.13 8.45
CA ALA A 144 19.31 -9.08 9.69
C ALA A 144 20.11 -10.38 9.91
N PHE A 145 19.49 -11.54 9.64
CA PHE A 145 20.17 -12.83 9.71
C PHE A 145 21.32 -12.93 8.69
N ARG A 146 21.10 -12.46 7.45
CA ARG A 146 22.15 -12.45 6.42
C ARG A 146 23.32 -11.54 6.80
N ARG A 147 23.02 -10.35 7.33
CA ARG A 147 24.02 -9.41 7.82
C ARG A 147 24.82 -10.02 8.98
N TRP A 148 24.16 -10.71 9.90
CA TRP A 148 24.82 -11.41 10.99
C TRP A 148 25.71 -12.58 10.52
N ARG A 149 25.26 -13.36 9.53
CA ARG A 149 25.94 -14.61 9.14
C ARG A 149 27.03 -14.43 8.07
N TRP A 150 26.86 -13.46 7.16
CA TRP A 150 27.75 -13.24 6.01
C TRP A 150 28.27 -11.80 5.89
N GLY A 151 27.72 -10.84 6.65
CA GLY A 151 28.14 -9.43 6.57
C GLY A 151 27.54 -8.64 5.39
N TYR A 152 26.63 -9.25 4.62
CA TYR A 152 25.98 -8.63 3.46
C TYR A 152 24.46 -8.73 3.59
N GLU A 153 23.72 -7.73 3.11
CA GLU A 153 22.26 -7.77 3.15
C GLU A 153 21.69 -8.44 1.89
N LEU A 154 22.05 -8.00 0.69
CA LEU A 154 21.58 -8.58 -0.58
C LEU A 154 22.71 -9.18 -1.43
N GLY A 155 23.95 -8.72 -1.24
CA GLY A 155 25.13 -9.22 -1.93
C GLY A 155 25.68 -10.52 -1.34
N GLY A 156 26.96 -10.77 -1.61
CA GLY A 156 27.67 -11.96 -1.12
C GLY A 156 27.49 -13.22 -2.00
N PRO A 157 27.70 -14.43 -1.44
CA PRO A 157 27.82 -15.65 -2.23
C PRO A 157 26.54 -15.98 -3.04
N GLU A 158 26.73 -16.51 -4.26
CA GLU A 158 25.67 -16.76 -5.24
C GLU A 158 24.49 -17.57 -4.70
N LEU A 159 24.75 -18.62 -3.93
CA LEU A 159 23.71 -19.51 -3.41
C LEU A 159 22.83 -18.84 -2.34
N PRO A 160 23.37 -18.31 -1.22
CA PRO A 160 22.61 -17.51 -0.27
C PRO A 160 21.85 -16.35 -0.93
N LYS A 161 22.49 -15.61 -1.84
CA LYS A 161 21.85 -14.49 -2.54
C LYS A 161 20.59 -14.93 -3.30
N LYS A 162 20.70 -15.99 -4.11
CA LYS A 162 19.56 -16.52 -4.87
C LYS A 162 18.45 -17.06 -3.98
N LEU A 163 18.80 -17.80 -2.92
CA LEU A 163 17.82 -18.35 -1.97
C LEU A 163 17.03 -17.24 -1.28
N SER A 164 17.70 -16.19 -0.80
CA SER A 164 17.03 -15.05 -0.16
C SER A 164 16.15 -14.27 -1.14
N GLY A 165 16.58 -14.13 -2.40
CA GLY A 165 15.74 -13.56 -3.46
C GLY A 165 14.46 -14.38 -3.71
N ILE A 166 14.56 -15.72 -3.75
CA ILE A 166 13.39 -16.60 -3.89
C ILE A 166 12.42 -16.42 -2.72
N VAL A 167 12.93 -16.39 -1.48
CA VAL A 167 12.10 -16.17 -0.28
C VAL A 167 11.38 -14.83 -0.35
N MET A 168 12.05 -13.75 -0.75
CA MET A 168 11.43 -12.43 -0.90
C MET A 168 10.32 -12.40 -1.96
N VAL A 169 10.53 -13.06 -3.10
CA VAL A 169 9.49 -13.19 -4.15
C VAL A 169 8.30 -14.00 -3.64
N LEU A 170 8.55 -15.09 -2.90
CA LEU A 170 7.48 -15.89 -2.30
C LEU A 170 6.68 -15.10 -1.26
N LEU A 171 7.35 -14.32 -0.41
CA LEU A 171 6.67 -13.42 0.54
C LEU A 171 5.77 -12.40 -0.18
N TRP A 172 6.22 -11.86 -1.31
CA TRP A 172 5.41 -10.96 -2.14
C TRP A 172 4.19 -11.65 -2.75
N ILE A 173 4.36 -12.85 -3.33
CA ILE A 173 3.25 -13.65 -3.87
C ILE A 173 2.22 -13.96 -2.78
N ILE A 174 2.68 -14.37 -1.59
CA ILE A 174 1.81 -14.65 -0.44
C ILE A 174 1.02 -13.40 -0.05
N TYR A 175 1.67 -12.24 0.05
CA TYR A 175 1.00 -10.97 0.34
C TYR A 175 -0.10 -10.64 -0.69
N VAL A 176 0.22 -10.73 -1.99
CA VAL A 176 -0.73 -10.43 -3.07
C VAL A 176 -1.92 -11.40 -3.02
N LEU A 177 -1.67 -12.71 -2.88
CA LEU A 177 -2.72 -13.72 -2.85
C LEU A 177 -3.63 -13.56 -1.64
N LEU A 178 -3.07 -13.45 -0.43
CA LEU A 178 -3.87 -13.32 0.79
C LEU A 178 -4.66 -12.01 0.83
N SER A 179 -4.05 -10.89 0.38
CA SER A 179 -4.74 -9.60 0.29
C SER A 179 -5.85 -9.61 -0.76
N SER A 180 -5.65 -10.32 -1.88
CA SER A 180 -6.65 -10.45 -2.93
C SER A 180 -7.80 -11.34 -2.48
N LEU A 181 -7.54 -12.53 -1.92
CA LEU A 181 -8.58 -13.44 -1.42
C LEU A 181 -9.48 -12.77 -0.37
N LYS A 182 -8.90 -11.93 0.50
CA LYS A 182 -9.66 -11.14 1.46
C LYS A 182 -10.56 -10.10 0.77
N SER A 183 -10.07 -9.44 -0.27
CA SER A 183 -10.88 -8.48 -1.04
C SER A 183 -12.12 -9.12 -1.67
N TYR A 184 -12.06 -10.42 -1.97
CA TYR A 184 -13.20 -11.21 -2.46
C TYR A 184 -14.06 -11.85 -1.35
N ASN A 185 -13.87 -11.48 -0.07
CA ASN A 185 -14.59 -12.04 1.10
C ASN A 185 -14.49 -13.57 1.27
N TYR A 186 -13.42 -14.20 0.76
CA TYR A 186 -13.23 -15.65 0.96
C TYR A 186 -12.76 -16.02 2.38
N TYR A 187 -12.20 -15.05 3.11
CA TYR A 187 -11.77 -15.12 4.52
C TYR A 187 -11.89 -13.74 5.14
#